data_AF-A0AAJ2DZG9-F1
#
_entry.id   AF-A0AAJ2DZG9-F1
#
_cell.length_a   1.000
_cell.length_b   1.000
_cell.length_c   1.000
_cell.angle_alpha   90.00
_cell.angle_beta   90.00
_cell.angle_gamma   90.00
#
_symmetry.space_group_name_H-M   'P 1'
#
loop_
_entity.id
_entity.type
_entity.pdbx_description
1 polymer ?
#
loop_
_entity_poly.entity_id
_entity_poly.type
_entity_poly.pdbx_seq_one_letter_code
_entity_poly.pdbx_strand_id
1 'polypeptide(L)'
;MSTTTLRLPPDLRDRVSKLAEESGKTSHSFMLEAIAERVANEELRRGFLDDGDARLASMLDAGVGIEWTEMREYLRGRAAGTDPVPPKVKKWRD
;
A
#
# COMPACT_ATOMS: atom_id res chain seq x y z
N MET A 1 2.08 -5.77 29.37
CA MET A 1 1.18 -5.20 28.34
C MET A 1 0.52 -3.97 28.93
N SER A 2 0.59 -2.81 28.26
CA SER A 2 -0.14 -1.61 28.69
C SER A 2 -1.55 -1.64 28.09
N THR A 3 -2.56 -1.33 28.88
CA THR A 3 -3.95 -1.23 28.41
C THR A 3 -4.23 0.19 27.93
N THR A 4 -4.72 0.32 26.69
CA THR A 4 -5.15 1.61 26.13
C THR A 4 -6.67 1.71 26.21
N THR A 5 -7.20 2.70 26.92
CA THR A 5 -8.65 2.95 27.02
C THR A 5 -9.13 3.79 25.85
N LEU A 6 -9.94 3.22 24.95
CA LEU A 6 -10.55 3.93 23.83
C LEU A 6 -11.99 4.34 24.15
N ARG A 7 -12.31 5.64 24.03
CA ARG A 7 -13.70 6.11 24.14
C ARG A 7 -14.36 6.08 22.77
N LEU A 8 -15.35 5.20 22.62
CA LEU A 8 -16.17 5.13 21.42
C LEU A 8 -17.45 5.96 21.57
N PRO A 9 -17.79 6.78 20.56
CA PRO A 9 -19.13 7.33 20.42
C PRO A 9 -20.19 6.22 20.49
N PRO A 10 -21.38 6.47 21.10
CA PRO A 10 -22.41 5.44 21.26
C PRO A 10 -22.77 4.73 19.95
N ASP A 11 -23.00 5.52 18.89
CA ASP A 11 -23.39 4.99 17.58
C ASP A 11 -22.33 4.06 16.96
N LEU A 12 -21.03 4.39 17.14
CA LEU A 12 -19.94 3.53 16.67
C LEU A 12 -19.85 2.24 17.50
N ARG A 13 -20.07 2.33 18.81
CA ARG A 13 -20.06 1.16 19.70
C ARG A 13 -21.13 0.15 19.31
N ASP A 14 -22.34 0.62 19.03
CA ASP A 14 -23.47 -0.24 18.67
C ASP A 14 -23.22 -0.94 17.32
N ARG A 15 -22.67 -0.21 16.35
CA ARG A 15 -22.25 -0.77 15.06
C ARG A 15 -21.15 -1.82 15.20
N VAL A 16 -20.15 -1.57 16.05
CA VAL A 16 -19.06 -2.53 16.31
C VAL A 16 -19.61 -3.79 16.97
N SER A 17 -20.45 -3.67 17.99
CA SER A 17 -21.05 -4.83 18.66
C SER A 17 -21.87 -5.68 17.70
N LYS A 18 -22.73 -5.05 16.89
CA LYS A 18 -23.55 -5.76 15.89
C LYS A 18 -22.69 -6.51 14.87
N LEU A 19 -21.69 -5.85 14.27
CA LEU A 19 -20.83 -6.47 13.25
C LEU A 19 -19.90 -7.54 13.86
N ALA A 20 -19.48 -7.38 15.10
CA ALA A 20 -18.72 -8.40 15.81
C ALA A 20 -19.58 -9.66 16.02
N GLU A 21 -20.82 -9.52 16.49
CA GLU A 21 -21.75 -10.64 16.64
C GLU A 21 -22.05 -11.35 15.31
N GLU A 22 -22.35 -10.58 14.25
CA GLU A 22 -22.60 -11.13 12.90
C GLU A 22 -21.38 -11.87 12.33
N SER A 23 -20.17 -11.48 12.72
CA SER A 23 -18.92 -12.14 12.32
C SER A 23 -18.45 -13.24 13.29
N GLY A 24 -19.24 -13.56 14.33
CA GLY A 24 -18.89 -14.58 15.33
C GLY A 24 -17.71 -14.20 16.23
N LYS A 25 -17.43 -12.91 16.39
CA LYS A 25 -16.30 -12.35 17.14
C LYS A 25 -16.77 -11.54 18.35
N THR A 26 -15.89 -11.37 19.33
CA THR A 26 -16.12 -10.38 20.40
C THR A 26 -15.81 -8.98 19.89
N SER A 27 -16.49 -7.95 20.41
CA SER A 27 -16.20 -6.55 20.06
C SER A 27 -14.72 -6.20 20.30
N HIS A 28 -14.09 -6.80 21.32
CA HIS A 28 -12.66 -6.61 21.58
C HIS A 28 -11.77 -7.15 20.45
N SER A 29 -11.98 -8.42 20.05
CA SER A 29 -11.21 -9.02 18.94
C SER A 29 -11.45 -8.25 17.65
N PHE A 30 -12.70 -7.90 17.36
CA PHE A 30 -13.07 -7.13 16.18
C PHE A 30 -12.34 -5.78 16.11
N MET A 31 -12.28 -5.04 17.23
CA MET A 31 -11.55 -3.78 17.29
C MET A 31 -10.04 -3.95 17.14
N LEU A 32 -9.45 -4.98 17.77
CA LEU A 32 -8.02 -5.25 17.65
C LEU A 32 -7.62 -5.55 16.20
N GLU A 33 -8.40 -6.39 15.52
CA GLU A 33 -8.18 -6.70 14.11
C GLU A 33 -8.29 -5.45 13.24
N ALA A 34 -9.31 -4.62 13.46
CA ALA A 34 -9.47 -3.37 12.71
C ALA A 34 -8.28 -2.41 12.90
N ILE A 35 -7.74 -2.32 14.12
CA ILE A 35 -6.54 -1.50 14.41
C ILE A 35 -5.32 -2.10 13.72
N ALA A 36 -5.11 -3.41 13.83
CA ALA A 36 -3.99 -4.10 13.21
C ALA A 36 -3.99 -3.93 11.69
N GLU A 37 -5.15 -4.10 11.05
CA GLU A 37 -5.34 -3.86 9.63
C GLU A 37 -5.04 -2.41 9.25
N ARG A 38 -5.55 -1.44 10.02
CA ARG A 38 -5.31 -0.02 9.74
C ARG A 38 -3.83 0.36 9.85
N VAL A 39 -3.13 -0.19 10.84
CA VAL A 39 -1.69 0.02 11.04
C VAL A 39 -0.90 -0.57 9.88
N ALA A 40 -1.13 -1.85 9.54
CA ALA A 40 -0.43 -2.50 8.43
C ALA A 40 -0.66 -1.75 7.10
N ASN A 41 -1.89 -1.32 6.83
CA ASN A 41 -2.21 -0.54 5.64
C ASN A 41 -1.51 0.82 5.62
N GLU A 42 -1.35 1.49 6.76
CA GLU A 42 -0.62 2.77 6.85
C GLU A 42 0.89 2.57 6.64
N GLU A 43 1.48 1.53 7.23
CA GLU A 43 2.89 1.18 7.06
C GLU A 43 3.20 0.86 5.59
N LEU A 44 2.37 0.03 4.95
CA LEU A 44 2.48 -0.27 3.51
C LEU A 44 2.37 0.99 2.66
N ARG A 45 1.42 1.87 2.97
CA ARG A 45 1.24 3.13 2.24
C ARG A 45 2.47 4.02 2.37
N ARG A 46 3.02 4.17 3.59
CA ARG A 46 4.20 5.00 3.83
C ARG A 46 5.43 4.42 3.15
N GLY A 47 5.67 3.11 3.29
CA GLY A 47 6.77 2.44 2.58
C GLY A 47 6.69 2.63 1.06
N PHE A 48 5.50 2.54 0.47
CA PHE A 48 5.31 2.79 -0.96
C PHE A 48 5.65 4.24 -1.37
N LEU A 49 5.28 5.22 -0.56
CA LEU A 49 5.59 6.63 -0.83
C LEU A 49 7.09 6.89 -0.66
N ASP A 50 7.70 6.40 0.41
CA ASP A 50 9.13 6.54 0.68
C ASP A 50 9.97 5.92 -0.45
N ASP A 51 9.60 4.73 -0.93
CA ASP A 51 10.22 4.08 -2.08
C ASP A 51 10.07 4.91 -3.36
N GLY A 52 8.89 5.51 -3.57
CA GLY A 52 8.61 6.39 -4.70
C GLY A 52 9.48 7.64 -4.69
N ASP A 53 9.56 8.31 -3.55
CA ASP A 53 10.36 9.51 -3.36
C ASP A 53 11.86 9.22 -3.51
N ALA A 54 12.35 8.12 -2.94
CA ALA A 54 13.73 7.68 -3.10
C ALA A 54 14.10 7.40 -4.56
N ARG A 55 13.22 6.72 -5.31
CA ARG A 55 13.41 6.45 -6.74
C ARG A 55 13.37 7.74 -7.57
N LEU A 56 12.45 8.64 -7.26
CA LEU A 56 12.37 9.94 -7.94
C LEU A 56 13.63 10.77 -7.71
N ALA A 57 14.12 10.83 -6.47
CA ALA A 57 15.36 11.53 -6.12
C ALA A 57 16.55 10.94 -6.89
N SER A 58 16.67 9.61 -6.95
CA SER A 58 17.74 8.93 -7.71
C SER A 58 17.63 9.20 -9.22
N MET A 59 16.42 9.22 -9.77
CA MET A 59 16.18 9.50 -11.19
C MET A 59 16.54 10.96 -11.55
N LEU A 60 16.21 11.90 -10.67
CA LEU A 60 16.54 13.32 -10.81
C LEU A 60 18.06 13.55 -10.73
N ASP A 61 18.75 12.89 -9.80
CA ASP A 61 20.20 12.99 -9.63
C ASP A 61 20.96 12.37 -10.83
N ALA A 62 20.56 11.16 -11.24
CA ALA A 62 21.22 10.46 -12.34
C ALA A 62 20.86 11.03 -13.73
N GLY A 63 19.76 11.78 -13.84
CA GLY A 63 19.28 12.37 -15.11
C GLY A 63 18.92 11.32 -16.17
N VAL A 64 18.62 10.09 -15.76
CA VAL A 64 18.30 8.97 -16.64
C VAL A 64 17.04 8.26 -16.17
N GLY A 65 16.25 7.74 -17.10
CA GLY A 65 14.99 7.06 -16.84
C GLY A 65 14.62 6.08 -17.95
N ILE A 66 13.52 5.36 -17.77
CA ILE A 66 12.96 4.46 -18.77
C ILE A 66 11.69 5.09 -19.33
N GLU A 67 11.55 5.12 -20.65
CA GLU A 67 10.34 5.62 -21.30
C GLU A 67 9.13 4.78 -20.89
N TRP A 68 8.07 5.46 -20.42
CA TRP A 68 6.90 4.78 -19.87
C TRP A 68 6.20 3.88 -20.88
N THR A 69 6.18 4.27 -22.17
CA THR A 69 5.60 3.46 -23.23
C THR A 69 6.33 2.12 -23.38
N GLU A 70 7.67 2.14 -23.37
CA GLU A 70 8.48 0.92 -23.49
C GLU A 70 8.35 0.03 -22.25
N MET A 71 8.35 0.64 -21.05
CA MET A 71 8.11 -0.10 -19.80
C MET A 71 6.72 -0.73 -19.76
N ARG A 72 5.69 -0.02 -20.22
CA ARG A 72 4.32 -0.53 -20.29
C ARG A 72 4.20 -1.71 -21.23
N GLU A 73 4.82 -1.65 -22.41
CA GLU A 73 4.84 -2.76 -23.37
C GLU A 73 5.53 -4.00 -22.79
N TYR A 74 6.71 -3.80 -22.18
CA TYR A 74 7.41 -4.86 -21.47
C TYR A 74 6.56 -5.51 -20.37
N LEU A 75 5.92 -4.71 -19.52
CA LEU A 75 5.05 -5.22 -18.44
C LEU A 75 3.84 -5.99 -18.97
N ARG A 76 3.23 -5.53 -20.08
CA ARG A 76 2.12 -6.24 -20.73
C ARG A 76 2.57 -7.59 -21.30
N GLY A 77 3.72 -7.65 -21.96
CA GLY A 77 4.26 -8.92 -22.45
C GLY A 77 4.52 -9.91 -21.32
N ARG A 78 5.16 -9.45 -20.24
CA ARG A 78 5.38 -10.26 -19.02
C ARG A 78 4.08 -10.76 -18.42
N ALA A 79 3.05 -9.91 -18.32
CA ALA A 79 1.73 -10.29 -17.81
C ALA A 79 1.01 -11.30 -18.72
N ALA A 80 1.29 -11.27 -20.03
CA ALA A 80 0.79 -12.26 -20.99
C ALA A 80 1.60 -13.56 -21.02
N GLY A 81 2.63 -13.70 -20.17
CA GLY A 81 3.48 -14.90 -20.11
C GLY A 81 4.53 -15.00 -21.22
N THR A 82 4.77 -13.92 -21.98
CA THR A 82 5.86 -13.88 -22.96
C THR A 82 7.17 -13.44 -22.30
N ASP A 83 8.28 -13.55 -23.04
CA ASP A 83 9.60 -13.06 -22.62
C ASP A 83 10.02 -11.81 -23.43
N PRO A 84 9.40 -10.63 -23.18
CA PRO A 84 9.75 -9.41 -23.89
C PRO A 84 11.11 -8.89 -23.41
N VAL A 85 11.87 -8.27 -24.32
CA VAL A 85 13.16 -7.64 -23.99
C VAL A 85 12.93 -6.47 -23.02
N PRO A 86 13.68 -6.38 -21.90
CA PRO A 86 13.59 -5.24 -20.99
C PRO A 86 13.93 -3.91 -21.68
N PRO A 87 13.20 -2.83 -21.37
CA PRO A 87 13.45 -1.52 -21.95
C PRO A 87 14.78 -0.95 -21.46
N LYS A 88 15.43 -0.10 -22.28
CA LYS A 88 16.73 0.47 -21.95
C LYS A 88 16.58 1.79 -21.21
N VAL A 89 17.52 2.05 -20.30
CA VAL A 89 17.68 3.36 -19.65
C VAL A 89 18.11 4.39 -20.71
N LYS A 90 17.48 5.55 -20.68
CA LYS A 90 17.73 6.69 -21.58
C LYS A 90 17.91 7.96 -20.76
N LYS A 91 18.54 8.98 -21.34
CA LYS A 91 18.63 10.31 -20.72
C LYS A 91 17.22 10.89 -20.54
N TRP A 92 16.91 11.35 -19.33
CA TRP A 92 15.59 11.84 -18.97
C TRP A 92 15.56 13.37 -19.06
N ARG A 93 14.95 13.85 -20.16
CA ARG A 93 14.90 15.26 -20.61
C ARG A 93 16.29 15.83 -20.94
N ASP A 94 16.33 16.68 -21.97
CA ASP A 94 17.49 17.53 -22.25
C ASP A 94 17.37 18.85 -21.46
#